data_AF-A0A2V7SZ84-F1
#
_entry.id   AF-A0A2V7SZ84-F1
#
_cell.length_a   1.000
_cell.length_b   1.000
_cell.length_c   1.000
_cell.angle_alpha   90.00
_cell.angle_beta   90.00
_cell.angle_gamma   90.00
#
_symmetry.space_group_name_H-M   'P 1'
#
loop_
_entity.id
_entity.type
_entity.pdbx_description
1 polymer ?
#
loop_
_entity_poly.entity_id
_entity_poly.type
_entity_poly.pdbx_seq_one_letter_code
_entity_poly.pdbx_strand_id
1 'polypeptide(L)'
;MLALPSAKAHRFEGIGTIPAVRRLMELGWNKDTPPLMHARRALFRLLAEDDDPTYLYELAGKHRLDEDEVKRGRLALREAAASALAQAGYEGDPRLRGAARRIVTRMADYLRSPLAQKPFIRQGNQHMLAAEATPPSFHVVMMLAHMPLFRAEHHREMDALYTHLTQPLPRQEAIQLVHGKPVPVPNLVLGDLLPHRNAVDADVAFALYWLELMGRLGFLRRNENWSKLLERFLEDRDRDGVWHPHKGMDVVPRSASPHAWPIYPLEPVLEGEARWTDFTFRLGLIARLAGRPIEIV
;
A
#
# COMPACT_ATOMS: atom_id res chain seq x y z
N MET A 1 15.27 -0.04 -5.86
CA MET A 1 13.97 0.40 -6.43
C MET A 1 12.84 0.60 -5.42
N LEU A 2 12.84 -0.03 -4.23
CA LEU A 2 11.84 0.22 -3.17
C LEU A 2 12.34 1.14 -2.04
N ALA A 3 13.57 1.66 -2.16
CA ALA A 3 14.16 2.54 -1.16
C ALA A 3 13.34 3.82 -0.98
N LEU A 4 13.30 4.32 0.26
CA LEU A 4 12.72 5.60 0.59
C LEU A 4 13.80 6.63 0.90
N PRO A 5 13.53 7.92 0.65
CA PRO A 5 14.34 9.01 1.17
C PRO A 5 14.41 8.99 2.69
N SER A 6 15.49 9.57 3.23
CA SER A 6 15.55 9.87 4.66
C SER A 6 14.42 10.82 5.05
N ALA A 7 13.87 10.67 6.26
CA ALA A 7 12.87 11.60 6.81
C ALA A 7 13.41 13.04 6.96
N LYS A 8 14.74 13.24 6.86
CA LYS A 8 15.42 14.54 6.89
C LYS A 8 15.78 15.06 5.48
N ALA A 9 15.43 14.33 4.43
CA ALA A 9 15.78 14.70 3.06
C ALA A 9 14.96 15.94 2.63
N HIS A 10 15.63 17.07 2.41
CA HIS A 10 15.03 18.29 1.87
C HIS A 10 14.92 18.28 0.33
N ARG A 11 15.47 17.25 -0.33
CA ARG A 11 15.43 17.01 -1.78
C ARG A 11 14.93 15.58 -2.03
N PHE A 12 14.45 15.30 -3.24
CA PHE A 12 14.17 13.91 -3.64
C PHE A 12 15.48 13.10 -3.61
N GLU A 13 15.72 12.37 -2.53
CA GLU A 13 16.69 11.28 -2.50
C GLU A 13 16.06 10.04 -3.18
N GLY A 14 16.86 9.11 -3.72
CA GLY A 14 16.30 7.91 -4.35
C GLY A 14 15.42 8.16 -5.59
N ILE A 15 15.79 9.15 -6.42
CA ILE A 15 15.17 9.42 -7.72
C ILE A 15 15.18 8.15 -8.59
N GLY A 16 14.04 7.82 -9.20
CA GLY A 16 13.86 6.62 -10.02
C GLY A 16 13.38 5.38 -9.26
N THR A 17 13.07 5.50 -7.97
CA THR A 17 12.42 4.43 -7.19
C THR A 17 10.90 4.40 -7.41
N ILE A 18 10.28 3.24 -7.18
CA ILE A 18 8.82 3.07 -7.31
C ILE A 18 8.06 4.02 -6.36
N PRO A 19 8.44 4.19 -5.08
CA PRO A 19 7.82 5.18 -4.21
C PRO A 19 7.95 6.63 -4.73
N ALA A 20 9.08 7.00 -5.34
CA ALA A 20 9.26 8.32 -5.93
C ALA A 20 8.32 8.55 -7.14
N VAL A 21 8.17 7.54 -8.01
CA VAL A 21 7.18 7.58 -9.10
C VAL A 21 5.77 7.80 -8.55
N ARG A 22 5.41 7.08 -7.48
CA ARG A 22 4.12 7.25 -6.80
C ARG A 22 3.94 8.65 -6.23
N ARG A 23 4.98 9.20 -5.61
CA ARG A 23 4.93 10.56 -5.05
C ARG A 23 4.73 11.62 -6.12
N LEU A 24 5.38 11.49 -7.28
CA LEU A 24 5.16 12.41 -8.41
C LEU A 24 3.71 12.39 -8.89
N MET A 25 3.07 11.21 -8.93
CA MET A 25 1.65 11.10 -9.28
C MET A 25 0.75 11.79 -8.26
N GLU A 26 1.02 11.63 -6.95
CA GLU A 26 0.27 12.32 -5.89
C GLU A 26 0.47 13.84 -5.92
N LEU A 27 1.64 14.32 -6.36
CA LEU A 27 1.92 15.73 -6.64
C LEU A 27 1.25 16.23 -7.94
N GLY A 28 0.40 15.43 -8.59
CA GLY A 28 -0.36 15.82 -9.76
C GLY A 28 0.41 15.77 -11.10
N TRP A 29 1.60 15.16 -11.13
CA TRP A 29 2.34 15.02 -12.38
C TRP A 29 1.60 14.08 -13.34
N ASN A 30 1.40 14.53 -14.58
CA ASN A 30 0.81 13.71 -15.61
C ASN A 30 1.76 12.55 -15.98
N LYS A 31 1.22 11.34 -16.17
CA LYS A 31 1.96 10.14 -16.60
C LYS A 31 2.77 10.31 -17.90
N ASP A 32 2.41 11.29 -18.73
CA ASP A 32 3.09 11.64 -19.97
C ASP A 32 4.20 12.70 -19.78
N THR A 33 4.47 13.12 -18.53
CA THR A 33 5.64 13.95 -18.21
C THR A 33 6.94 13.14 -18.37
N PRO A 34 8.05 13.77 -18.77
CA PRO A 34 9.30 13.05 -19.06
C PRO A 34 9.77 12.12 -17.93
N PRO A 35 9.78 12.52 -16.64
CA PRO A 35 10.22 11.62 -15.56
C PRO A 35 9.38 10.34 -15.47
N LEU A 36 8.05 10.46 -15.57
CA LEU A 36 7.13 9.32 -15.50
C LEU A 36 7.18 8.45 -16.76
N MET A 37 7.36 9.06 -17.94
CA MET A 37 7.60 8.32 -19.18
C MET A 37 8.87 7.49 -19.15
N HIS A 38 9.97 8.01 -18.59
CA HIS A 38 11.21 7.26 -18.46
C HIS A 38 11.05 6.08 -17.50
N ALA A 39 10.40 6.29 -16.35
CA ALA A 39 10.14 5.23 -15.38
C ALA A 39 9.21 4.13 -15.93
N ARG A 40 8.23 4.50 -16.77
CA ARG A 40 7.23 3.59 -17.34
C ARG A 40 7.84 2.34 -17.99
N ARG A 41 8.92 2.49 -18.77
CA ARG A 41 9.56 1.35 -19.45
C ARG A 41 10.13 0.36 -18.43
N ALA A 42 10.77 0.84 -17.38
CA ALA A 42 11.31 -0.01 -16.32
C ALA A 42 10.18 -0.72 -15.55
N LEU A 43 9.09 -0.01 -15.21
CA LEU A 43 7.94 -0.60 -14.53
C LEU A 43 7.28 -1.72 -15.33
N PHE A 44 7.04 -1.52 -16.64
CA PHE A 44 6.47 -2.57 -17.48
C PHE A 44 7.41 -3.77 -17.67
N ARG A 45 8.73 -3.55 -17.69
CA ARG A 45 9.70 -4.65 -17.73
C ARG A 45 9.64 -5.49 -16.46
N LEU A 46 9.48 -4.86 -15.30
CA LEU A 46 9.34 -5.58 -14.04
C LEU A 46 8.12 -6.52 -14.05
N LEU A 47 7.04 -6.17 -14.76
CA LEU A 47 5.86 -7.04 -14.88
C LEU A 47 6.09 -8.34 -15.66
N ALA A 48 7.15 -8.40 -16.47
CA ALA A 48 7.53 -9.62 -17.15
C ALA A 48 8.01 -10.65 -16.12
N GLU A 49 7.55 -11.90 -16.27
CA GLU A 49 8.11 -13.05 -15.57
C GLU A 49 9.36 -13.56 -16.30
N ASP A 50 10.24 -12.61 -16.67
CA ASP A 50 11.58 -12.98 -17.09
C ASP A 50 12.34 -13.41 -15.83
N ASP A 51 12.79 -14.66 -15.82
CA ASP A 51 13.54 -15.27 -14.73
C ASP A 51 15.05 -15.18 -14.93
N ASP A 52 15.51 -14.62 -16.06
CA ASP A 52 16.94 -14.47 -16.29
C ASP A 52 17.55 -13.51 -15.25
N PRO A 53 18.56 -13.97 -14.47
CA PRO A 53 19.25 -13.18 -13.46
C PRO A 53 19.86 -11.88 -13.99
N THR A 54 20.26 -11.85 -15.27
CA THR A 54 20.97 -10.74 -15.89
C THR A 54 20.10 -9.50 -16.09
N TYR A 55 18.79 -9.65 -16.28
CA TYR A 55 17.90 -8.50 -16.51
C TYR A 55 17.64 -7.63 -15.28
N LEU A 56 18.15 -8.03 -14.11
CA LEU A 56 18.05 -7.26 -12.88
C LEU A 56 19.42 -6.94 -12.27
N TYR A 57 20.50 -6.88 -13.08
CA TYR A 57 21.82 -6.44 -12.60
C TYR A 57 21.77 -5.09 -11.85
N GLU A 58 20.82 -4.21 -12.22
CA GLU A 58 20.56 -2.91 -11.58
C GLU A 58 20.04 -3.03 -10.14
N LEU A 59 19.57 -4.22 -9.74
CA LEU A 59 19.10 -4.57 -8.41
C LEU A 59 20.05 -5.53 -7.69
N ALA A 60 21.09 -6.03 -8.37
CA ALA A 60 22.08 -6.91 -7.77
C ALA A 60 22.87 -6.12 -6.72
N GLY A 61 22.85 -6.61 -5.48
CA GLY A 61 23.70 -6.08 -4.41
C GLY A 61 25.17 -6.43 -4.64
N LYS A 62 26.05 -5.88 -3.80
CA LYS A 62 27.48 -6.26 -3.78
C LYS A 62 27.72 -7.73 -3.40
N HIS A 63 26.70 -8.41 -2.87
CA HIS A 63 26.76 -9.81 -2.45
C HIS A 63 25.96 -10.69 -3.41
N ARG A 64 26.46 -11.91 -3.63
CA ARG A 64 25.71 -12.96 -4.33
C ARG A 64 24.48 -13.32 -3.51
N LEU A 65 23.31 -12.94 -4.01
CA LEU A 65 22.01 -13.30 -3.43
C LEU A 65 21.65 -14.74 -3.77
N ASP A 66 20.89 -15.40 -2.90
CA ASP A 66 20.34 -16.73 -3.17
C ASP A 66 19.20 -16.66 -4.21
N GLU A 67 18.94 -17.75 -4.91
CA GLU A 67 17.90 -17.84 -5.93
C GLU A 67 16.50 -17.57 -5.35
N ASP A 68 16.14 -18.08 -4.16
CA ASP A 68 14.82 -17.80 -3.59
C ASP A 68 14.70 -16.37 -3.06
N GLU A 69 15.77 -15.78 -2.55
CA GLU A 69 15.83 -14.37 -2.18
C GLU A 69 15.57 -13.49 -3.41
N VAL A 70 16.19 -13.84 -4.54
CA VAL A 70 15.97 -13.17 -5.83
C VAL A 70 14.52 -13.33 -6.28
N LYS A 71 13.95 -14.54 -6.24
CA LYS A 71 12.56 -14.80 -6.63
C LYS A 71 11.56 -14.00 -5.79
N ARG A 72 11.72 -13.98 -4.46
CA ARG A 72 10.85 -13.21 -3.54
C ARG A 72 10.99 -11.71 -3.76
N GLY A 73 12.23 -11.21 -3.89
CA GLY A 73 12.49 -9.81 -4.20
C GLY A 73 11.86 -9.38 -5.53
N ARG A 74 11.96 -10.23 -6.57
CA ARG A 74 11.31 -10.03 -7.87
C ARG A 74 9.80 -9.95 -7.75
N LEU A 75 9.19 -10.84 -6.97
CA LEU A 75 7.75 -10.84 -6.74
C LEU A 75 7.29 -9.54 -6.06
N ALA A 76 7.98 -9.10 -5.00
CA ALA A 76 7.66 -7.84 -4.33
C ALA A 76 7.79 -6.63 -5.27
N LEU A 77 8.84 -6.59 -6.10
CA LEU A 77 9.03 -5.53 -7.09
C LEU A 77 7.97 -5.55 -8.20
N ARG A 78 7.55 -6.74 -8.64
CA ARG A 78 6.45 -6.93 -9.61
C ARG A 78 5.15 -6.34 -9.07
N GLU A 79 4.80 -6.69 -7.84
CA GLU A 79 3.58 -6.18 -7.20
C GLU A 79 3.67 -4.67 -6.99
N ALA A 80 4.82 -4.15 -6.55
CA ALA A 80 5.04 -2.73 -6.41
C ALA A 80 4.92 -1.98 -7.75
N ALA A 81 5.51 -2.51 -8.82
CA ALA A 81 5.43 -1.92 -10.16
C ALA A 81 4.00 -1.97 -10.70
N ALA A 82 3.28 -3.08 -10.49
CA ALA A 82 1.88 -3.22 -10.85
C ALA A 82 1.01 -2.19 -10.11
N SER A 83 1.25 -1.99 -8.81
CA SER A 83 0.53 -0.99 -8.01
C SER A 83 0.77 0.45 -8.50
N ALA A 84 2.01 0.80 -8.87
CA ALA A 84 2.32 2.13 -9.41
C ALA A 84 1.72 2.33 -10.82
N LEU A 85 1.76 1.32 -11.69
CA LEU A 85 1.14 1.39 -13.02
C LEU A 85 -0.39 1.48 -12.93
N ALA A 86 -1.01 0.75 -11.99
CA ALA A 86 -2.44 0.86 -11.70
C ALA A 86 -2.80 2.28 -11.25
N GLN A 87 -2.07 2.84 -10.28
CA GLN A 87 -2.25 4.22 -9.81
C GLN A 87 -2.09 5.25 -10.94
N ALA A 88 -1.16 5.01 -11.88
CA ALA A 88 -0.96 5.84 -13.07
C ALA A 88 -2.07 5.69 -14.15
N GLY A 89 -3.09 4.85 -13.93
CA GLY A 89 -4.21 4.66 -14.84
C GLY A 89 -3.91 3.77 -16.04
N TYR A 90 -2.97 2.81 -15.92
CA TYR A 90 -2.69 1.82 -16.96
C TYR A 90 -3.53 0.55 -16.85
N GLU A 91 -4.68 0.59 -16.15
CA GLU A 91 -5.57 -0.58 -15.97
C GLU A 91 -5.95 -1.29 -17.28
N GLY A 92 -6.11 -0.55 -18.37
CA GLY A 92 -6.43 -1.09 -19.69
C GLY A 92 -5.25 -1.76 -20.41
N ASP A 93 -4.02 -1.62 -19.92
CA ASP A 93 -2.83 -2.20 -20.57
C ASP A 93 -2.79 -3.72 -20.36
N PRO A 94 -2.72 -4.52 -21.44
CA PRO A 94 -2.77 -5.98 -21.33
C PRO A 94 -1.61 -6.57 -20.51
N ARG A 95 -0.45 -5.91 -20.44
CA ARG A 95 0.69 -6.36 -19.64
C ARG A 95 0.40 -6.22 -18.15
N LEU A 96 -0.20 -5.09 -17.74
CA LEU A 96 -0.66 -4.89 -16.37
C LEU A 96 -1.76 -5.88 -16.01
N ARG A 97 -2.77 -6.03 -16.88
CA ARG A 97 -3.87 -7.00 -16.63
C ARG A 97 -3.37 -8.43 -16.50
N GLY A 98 -2.43 -8.84 -17.35
CA GLY A 98 -1.81 -10.16 -17.27
C GLY A 98 -1.05 -10.37 -15.96
N ALA A 99 -0.26 -9.39 -15.53
CA ALA A 99 0.44 -9.44 -14.24
C ALA A 99 -0.54 -9.44 -13.04
N ALA A 100 -1.55 -8.56 -13.07
CA ALA A 100 -2.59 -8.48 -12.04
C ALA A 100 -3.33 -9.81 -11.88
N ARG A 101 -3.69 -10.48 -12.98
CA ARG A 101 -4.32 -11.81 -12.94
C ARG A 101 -3.46 -12.85 -12.23
N ARG A 102 -2.15 -12.90 -12.51
CA ARG A 102 -1.23 -13.83 -11.85
C ARG A 102 -1.07 -13.53 -10.36
N ILE A 103 -0.93 -12.25 -10.01
CA ILE A 103 -0.85 -11.77 -8.61
C ILE A 103 -2.12 -12.18 -7.85
N VAL A 104 -3.30 -11.87 -8.41
CA VAL A 104 -4.60 -12.18 -7.78
C VAL A 104 -4.84 -13.67 -7.69
N THR A 105 -4.41 -14.47 -8.67
CA THR A 105 -4.52 -15.94 -8.59
C THR A 105 -3.72 -16.47 -7.41
N ARG A 106 -2.43 -16.09 -7.28
CA ARG A 106 -1.59 -16.50 -6.13
C ARG A 106 -2.15 -16.05 -4.79
N MET A 107 -2.69 -14.83 -4.73
CA MET A 107 -3.35 -14.32 -3.54
C MET A 107 -4.59 -15.16 -3.20
N ALA A 108 -5.46 -15.41 -4.18
CA ALA A 108 -6.70 -16.16 -3.99
C ALA A 108 -6.45 -17.62 -3.60
N ASP A 109 -5.39 -18.24 -4.12
CA ASP A 109 -4.98 -19.58 -3.73
C ASP A 109 -4.57 -19.64 -2.26
N TYR A 110 -3.78 -18.66 -1.79
CA TYR A 110 -3.47 -18.52 -0.37
C TYR A 110 -4.73 -18.29 0.47
N LEU A 111 -5.59 -17.33 0.09
CA LEU A 111 -6.79 -16.96 0.85
C LEU A 111 -7.78 -18.12 1.01
N ARG A 112 -7.79 -19.07 0.08
CA ARG A 112 -8.60 -20.30 0.14
C ARG A 112 -7.90 -21.46 0.85
N SER A 113 -6.61 -21.34 1.12
CA SER A 113 -5.82 -22.40 1.76
C SER A 113 -6.01 -22.42 3.29
N PRO A 114 -5.69 -23.54 3.96
CA PRO A 114 -5.64 -23.59 5.42
C PRO A 114 -4.66 -22.57 6.05
N LEU A 115 -3.65 -22.12 5.28
CA LEU A 115 -2.67 -21.14 5.73
C LEU A 115 -3.27 -19.73 5.89
N ALA A 116 -4.42 -19.42 5.28
CA ALA A 116 -5.11 -18.17 5.55
C ALA A 116 -5.72 -18.15 6.97
N GLN A 117 -6.19 -19.30 7.45
CA GLN A 117 -6.79 -19.43 8.78
C GLN A 117 -5.73 -19.58 9.88
N LYS A 118 -4.64 -20.30 9.59
CA LYS A 118 -3.52 -20.53 10.51
C LYS A 118 -2.20 -20.22 9.81
N PRO A 119 -1.86 -18.93 9.63
CA PRO A 119 -0.69 -18.53 8.86
C PRO A 119 0.65 -18.84 9.53
N PHE A 120 0.66 -18.93 10.87
CA PHE A 120 1.89 -19.13 11.63
C PHE A 120 2.12 -20.60 11.96
N ILE A 121 3.30 -21.09 11.60
CA ILE A 121 3.84 -22.38 11.98
C ILE A 121 4.94 -22.19 13.03
N ARG A 122 5.09 -23.15 13.94
CA ARG A 122 6.17 -23.15 14.91
C ARG A 122 7.43 -23.73 14.25
N GLN A 123 8.50 -22.94 14.20
CA GLN A 123 9.82 -23.37 13.71
C GLN A 123 10.86 -23.06 14.79
N GLY A 124 11.39 -24.13 15.40
CA GLY A 124 12.21 -24.00 16.60
C GLY A 124 11.45 -23.30 17.74
N ASN A 125 11.98 -22.16 18.19
CA ASN A 125 11.43 -21.34 19.27
C ASN A 125 10.62 -20.13 18.78
N GLN A 126 10.42 -19.97 17.47
CA GLN A 126 9.68 -18.84 16.90
C GLN A 126 8.43 -19.29 16.15
N HIS A 127 7.42 -18.41 16.14
CA HIS A 127 6.25 -18.55 15.27
C HIS A 127 6.48 -17.72 14.02
N MET A 128 6.45 -18.37 12.86
CA MET A 128 6.80 -17.77 11.58
C MET A 128 5.73 -18.10 10.55
N LEU A 129 5.60 -17.25 9.53
CA LEU A 129 4.76 -17.56 8.38
C LEU A 129 5.34 -18.77 7.64
N ALA A 130 4.45 -19.64 7.15
CA ALA A 130 4.87 -20.73 6.27
C ALA A 130 5.62 -20.17 5.04
N ALA A 131 6.64 -20.88 4.56
CA ALA A 131 7.53 -20.38 3.51
C ALA A 131 6.80 -20.20 2.17
N GLU A 132 5.81 -21.05 1.94
CA GLU A 132 4.89 -21.08 0.81
C GLU A 132 3.69 -20.12 0.96
N ALA A 133 3.52 -19.50 2.13
CA ALA A 133 2.42 -18.56 2.34
C ALA A 133 2.60 -17.32 1.45
N THR A 134 1.57 -17.00 0.67
CA THR A 134 1.49 -15.79 -0.16
C THR A 134 0.28 -14.90 0.23
N PRO A 135 0.25 -14.34 1.46
CA PRO A 135 -0.76 -13.36 1.84
C PRO A 135 -0.82 -12.17 0.90
N PRO A 136 -1.95 -11.45 0.84
CA PRO A 136 -2.02 -10.18 0.12
C PRO A 136 -0.92 -9.24 0.63
N SER A 137 -0.13 -8.68 -0.29
CA SER A 137 0.78 -7.59 0.07
C SER A 137 0.05 -6.25 -0.01
N PHE A 138 0.61 -5.24 0.65
CA PHE A 138 0.12 -3.87 0.58
C PHE A 138 0.08 -3.36 -0.88
N HIS A 139 1.02 -3.81 -1.71
CA HIS A 139 1.05 -3.49 -3.13
C HIS A 139 -0.11 -4.13 -3.90
N VAL A 140 -0.51 -5.36 -3.57
CA VAL A 140 -1.69 -6.00 -4.17
C VAL A 140 -2.96 -5.24 -3.81
N VAL A 141 -3.13 -4.88 -2.53
CA VAL A 141 -4.28 -4.10 -2.05
C VAL A 141 -4.37 -2.76 -2.81
N MET A 142 -3.23 -2.07 -2.94
CA MET A 142 -3.14 -0.81 -3.66
C MET A 142 -3.40 -0.96 -5.18
N MET A 143 -2.83 -1.97 -5.83
CA MET A 143 -3.08 -2.26 -7.23
C MET A 143 -4.58 -2.43 -7.48
N LEU A 144 -5.24 -3.27 -6.68
CA LEU A 144 -6.68 -3.50 -6.78
C LEU A 144 -7.48 -2.24 -6.48
N ALA A 145 -7.07 -1.42 -5.51
CA ALA A 145 -7.72 -0.14 -5.21
C ALA A 145 -7.80 0.78 -6.44
N HIS A 146 -6.80 0.74 -7.32
CA HIS A 146 -6.73 1.56 -8.54
C HIS A 146 -7.16 0.84 -9.83
N MET A 147 -7.71 -0.37 -9.76
CA MET A 147 -8.20 -1.11 -10.93
C MET A 147 -9.68 -1.51 -10.79
N PRO A 148 -10.63 -0.55 -10.81
CA PRO A 148 -12.05 -0.82 -10.58
C PRO A 148 -12.70 -1.75 -11.62
N LEU A 149 -12.33 -1.68 -12.91
CA LEU A 149 -12.88 -2.56 -13.95
C LEU A 149 -12.39 -3.99 -13.78
N PHE A 150 -11.11 -4.16 -13.48
CA PHE A 150 -10.50 -5.46 -13.19
C PHE A 150 -11.18 -6.10 -11.98
N ARG A 151 -11.42 -5.35 -10.90
CA ARG A 151 -12.13 -5.89 -9.73
C ARG A 151 -13.56 -6.35 -10.05
N ALA A 152 -14.26 -5.67 -10.95
CA ALA A 152 -15.61 -6.06 -11.36
C ALA A 152 -15.61 -7.45 -12.03
N GLU A 153 -14.52 -7.81 -12.71
CA GLU A 153 -14.31 -9.14 -13.31
C GLU A 153 -13.91 -10.21 -12.29
N HIS A 154 -13.42 -9.81 -11.11
CA HIS A 154 -12.81 -10.67 -10.08
C HIS A 154 -13.55 -10.60 -8.72
N HIS A 155 -14.89 -10.55 -8.74
CA HIS A 155 -15.71 -10.33 -7.54
C HIS A 155 -15.48 -11.36 -6.42
N ARG A 156 -15.27 -12.65 -6.77
CA ARG A 156 -15.06 -13.72 -5.77
C ARG A 156 -13.76 -13.51 -5.00
N GLU A 157 -12.70 -13.16 -5.71
CA GLU A 157 -11.40 -12.85 -5.13
C GLU A 157 -11.48 -11.57 -4.27
N MET A 158 -12.30 -10.58 -4.67
CA MET A 158 -12.53 -9.40 -3.85
C MET A 158 -13.27 -9.71 -2.54
N ASP A 159 -14.26 -10.61 -2.54
CA ASP A 159 -14.95 -10.99 -1.30
C ASP A 159 -14.06 -11.81 -0.36
N ALA A 160 -13.20 -12.67 -0.90
CA ALA A 160 -12.18 -13.36 -0.11
C ALA A 160 -11.18 -12.37 0.50
N LEU A 161 -10.73 -11.38 -0.28
CA LEU A 161 -9.86 -10.31 0.20
C LEU A 161 -10.54 -9.48 1.29
N TYR A 162 -11.81 -9.10 1.12
CA TYR A 162 -12.56 -8.37 2.14
C TYR A 162 -12.58 -9.15 3.46
N THR A 163 -12.97 -10.43 3.40
CA THR A 163 -13.02 -11.30 4.58
C THR A 163 -11.68 -11.32 5.31
N HIS A 164 -10.58 -11.52 4.57
CA HIS A 164 -9.23 -11.51 5.12
C HIS A 164 -8.82 -10.16 5.72
N LEU A 165 -9.11 -9.05 5.05
CA LEU A 165 -8.73 -7.71 5.54
C LEU A 165 -9.55 -7.23 6.74
N THR A 166 -10.69 -7.86 7.02
CA THR A 166 -11.53 -7.54 8.19
C THR A 166 -11.24 -8.42 9.40
N GLN A 167 -10.37 -9.42 9.28
CA GLN A 167 -10.01 -10.26 10.42
C GLN A 167 -9.03 -9.54 11.36
N PRO A 168 -9.00 -9.89 12.66
CA PRO A 168 -8.05 -9.30 13.59
C PRO A 168 -6.60 -9.52 13.15
N LEU A 169 -5.78 -8.48 13.25
CA LEU A 169 -4.35 -8.59 12.98
C LEU A 169 -3.71 -9.58 13.95
N PRO A 170 -2.91 -10.55 13.46
CA PRO A 170 -2.13 -11.42 14.33
C PRO A 170 -1.16 -10.62 15.21
N ARG A 171 -0.91 -11.11 16.43
CA ARG A 171 0.06 -10.49 17.36
C ARG A 171 1.50 -10.81 17.00
N GLN A 172 1.71 -11.88 16.22
CA GLN A 172 3.03 -12.30 15.79
C GLN A 172 3.54 -11.42 14.64
N GLU A 173 4.83 -11.12 14.65
CA GLU A 173 5.49 -10.43 13.56
C GLU A 173 5.49 -11.27 12.28
N ALA A 174 5.28 -10.62 11.13
CA ALA A 174 5.33 -11.26 9.83
C ALA A 174 6.78 -11.55 9.44
N ILE A 175 7.23 -12.77 9.71
CA ILE A 175 8.58 -13.26 9.39
C ILE A 175 8.44 -14.57 8.61
N GLN A 176 9.21 -14.72 7.53
CA GLN A 176 9.33 -15.97 6.77
C GLN A 176 10.76 -16.53 6.87
N LEU A 177 10.91 -17.85 6.86
CA LEU A 177 12.22 -18.46 6.64
C LEU A 177 12.58 -18.42 5.15
N VAL A 178 13.75 -17.87 4.86
CA VAL A 178 14.38 -17.92 3.54
C VAL A 178 15.74 -18.57 3.73
N HIS A 179 15.92 -19.78 3.21
CA HIS A 179 17.12 -20.62 3.41
C HIS A 179 17.59 -20.72 4.88
N GLY A 180 16.64 -20.95 5.78
CA GLY A 180 16.93 -21.09 7.22
C GLY A 180 17.24 -19.77 7.94
N LYS A 181 17.19 -18.63 7.24
CA LYS A 181 17.31 -17.30 7.86
C LYS A 181 15.92 -16.68 8.05
N PRO A 182 15.63 -16.13 9.25
CA PRO A 182 14.41 -15.37 9.46
C PRO A 182 14.49 -14.03 8.73
N VAL A 183 13.57 -13.80 7.80
CA VAL A 183 13.47 -12.56 7.02
C VAL A 183 12.14 -11.87 7.33
N PRO A 184 12.15 -10.64 7.87
CA PRO A 184 10.95 -9.84 8.03
C PRO A 184 10.27 -9.56 6.68
N VAL A 185 8.95 -9.69 6.64
CA VAL A 185 8.13 -9.44 5.44
C VAL A 185 7.05 -8.38 5.75
N PRO A 186 7.47 -7.13 6.04
CA PRO A 186 6.59 -6.08 6.56
C PRO A 186 5.55 -5.58 5.55
N ASN A 187 5.69 -5.94 4.28
CA ASN A 187 4.77 -5.56 3.21
C ASN A 187 3.53 -6.48 3.12
N LEU A 188 3.49 -7.60 3.85
CA LEU A 188 2.35 -8.51 3.86
C LEU A 188 1.25 -7.99 4.79
N VAL A 189 0.00 -8.13 4.35
CA VAL A 189 -1.19 -7.73 5.11
C VAL A 189 -1.90 -8.98 5.60
N LEU A 190 -1.91 -9.18 6.91
CA LEU A 190 -2.44 -10.38 7.56
C LEU A 190 -3.82 -10.17 8.20
N GLY A 191 -4.39 -8.98 8.11
CA GLY A 191 -5.68 -8.64 8.68
C GLY A 191 -5.94 -7.14 8.65
N ASP A 192 -6.85 -6.68 9.52
CA ASP A 192 -7.18 -5.27 9.66
C ASP A 192 -6.01 -4.50 10.28
N LEU A 193 -5.46 -3.55 9.53
CA LEU A 193 -4.36 -2.70 9.99
C LEU A 193 -4.84 -1.53 10.87
N LEU A 194 -6.15 -1.29 10.96
CA LEU A 194 -6.76 -0.31 11.85
C LEU A 194 -7.83 -0.94 12.78
N PRO A 195 -7.44 -1.93 13.60
CA PRO A 195 -8.41 -2.70 14.39
C PRO A 195 -9.04 -1.91 15.53
N HIS A 196 -8.40 -0.82 15.98
CA HIS A 196 -8.88 -0.01 17.10
C HIS A 196 -8.38 1.44 17.01
N ARG A 197 -9.03 2.33 17.76
CA ARG A 197 -8.68 3.76 17.86
C ARG A 197 -7.19 4.05 18.04
N ASN A 198 -6.51 3.32 18.93
CA ASN A 198 -5.10 3.61 19.21
C ASN A 198 -4.18 3.40 18.00
N ALA A 199 -4.57 2.55 17.04
CA ALA A 199 -3.80 2.32 15.82
C ALA A 199 -3.93 3.52 14.87
N VAL A 200 -5.10 4.15 14.86
CA VAL A 200 -5.36 5.37 14.09
C VAL A 200 -4.58 6.55 14.66
N ASP A 201 -4.64 6.73 15.98
CA ASP A 201 -3.98 7.85 16.66
C ASP A 201 -2.45 7.73 16.61
N ALA A 202 -1.91 6.51 16.49
CA ALA A 202 -0.47 6.25 16.41
C ALA A 202 0.17 6.65 15.07
N ASP A 203 -0.57 6.58 13.96
CA ASP A 203 -0.08 6.97 12.63
C ASP A 203 -1.23 7.43 11.73
N VAL A 204 -1.61 8.71 11.87
CA VAL A 204 -2.73 9.31 11.12
C VAL A 204 -2.54 9.23 9.61
N ALA A 205 -1.33 9.53 9.13
CA ALA A 205 -1.04 9.54 7.70
C ALA A 205 -1.22 8.15 7.09
N PHE A 206 -0.75 7.11 7.78
CA PHE A 206 -1.02 5.74 7.37
C PHE A 206 -2.50 5.36 7.50
N ALA A 207 -3.18 5.79 8.57
CA ALA A 207 -4.58 5.47 8.79
C ALA A 207 -5.48 6.04 7.69
N LEU A 208 -5.30 7.31 7.31
CA LEU A 208 -6.03 7.92 6.20
C LEU A 208 -5.73 7.20 4.89
N TYR A 209 -4.47 6.81 4.66
CA TYR A 209 -4.13 6.08 3.46
C TYR A 209 -4.81 4.69 3.41
N TRP A 210 -4.84 3.96 4.52
CA TRP A 210 -5.56 2.69 4.60
C TRP A 210 -7.05 2.87 4.34
N LEU A 211 -7.69 3.87 4.95
CA LEU A 211 -9.10 4.19 4.72
C LEU A 211 -9.37 4.60 3.25
N GLU A 212 -8.45 5.33 2.61
CA GLU A 212 -8.55 5.63 1.17
C GLU A 212 -8.56 4.35 0.34
N LEU A 213 -7.62 3.43 0.59
CA LEU A 213 -7.58 2.15 -0.12
C LEU A 213 -8.87 1.35 0.09
N MET A 214 -9.38 1.28 1.33
CA MET A 214 -10.64 0.60 1.62
C MET A 214 -11.83 1.30 0.95
N GLY A 215 -11.83 2.63 0.86
CA GLY A 215 -12.82 3.42 0.16
C GLY A 215 -12.82 3.13 -1.34
N ARG A 216 -11.64 3.16 -1.95
CA ARG A 216 -11.45 2.82 -3.37
C ARG A 216 -11.87 1.40 -3.68
N LEU A 217 -11.60 0.44 -2.80
CA LEU A 217 -12.03 -0.96 -2.91
C LEU A 217 -13.54 -1.15 -2.75
N GLY A 218 -14.26 -0.15 -2.24
CA GLY A 218 -15.66 -0.25 -1.88
C GLY A 218 -15.91 -1.00 -0.57
N PHE A 219 -14.85 -1.28 0.19
CA PHE A 219 -14.91 -2.02 1.45
C PHE A 219 -15.23 -1.13 2.65
N LEU A 220 -14.84 0.15 2.59
CA LEU A 220 -15.08 1.12 3.67
C LEU A 220 -16.54 1.18 4.11
N ARG A 221 -17.48 1.26 3.16
CA ARG A 221 -18.92 1.28 3.42
C ARG A 221 -19.49 -0.05 3.95
N ARG A 222 -18.78 -1.16 3.71
CA ARG A 222 -19.18 -2.51 4.16
C ARG A 222 -18.75 -2.78 5.60
N ASN A 223 -17.78 -2.02 6.11
CA ASN A 223 -17.18 -2.22 7.42
C ASN A 223 -17.56 -1.06 8.37
N GLU A 224 -18.36 -1.36 9.39
CA GLU A 224 -18.81 -0.37 10.36
C GLU A 224 -17.66 0.24 11.18
N ASN A 225 -16.63 -0.53 11.51
CA ASN A 225 -15.48 -0.04 12.27
C ASN A 225 -14.74 1.04 11.48
N TRP A 226 -14.38 0.77 10.22
CA TRP A 226 -13.72 1.75 9.36
C TRP A 226 -14.60 2.98 9.08
N SER A 227 -15.91 2.79 8.95
CA SER A 227 -16.86 3.91 8.81
C SER A 227 -16.87 4.81 10.05
N LYS A 228 -16.91 4.23 11.26
CA LYS A 228 -16.82 4.97 12.53
C LYS A 228 -15.49 5.69 12.69
N LEU A 229 -14.38 5.07 12.26
CA LEU A 229 -13.06 5.71 12.27
C LEU A 229 -13.01 6.92 11.32
N LEU A 230 -13.61 6.83 10.13
CA LEU A 230 -13.75 7.97 9.23
C LEU A 230 -14.61 9.08 9.85
N GLU A 231 -15.76 8.73 10.45
CA GLU A 231 -16.65 9.70 11.09
C GLU A 231 -15.92 10.52 12.15
N ARG A 232 -15.14 9.86 13.00
CA ARG A 232 -14.33 10.55 14.00
C ARG A 232 -13.35 11.55 13.40
N PHE A 233 -12.67 11.20 12.29
CA PHE A 233 -11.83 12.18 11.60
C PHE A 233 -12.62 13.35 11.03
N LEU A 234 -13.87 13.13 10.60
CA LEU A 234 -14.72 14.21 10.10
C LEU A 234 -15.27 15.09 11.22
N GLU A 235 -15.38 14.59 12.45
CA GLU A 235 -15.77 15.37 13.64
C GLU A 235 -14.67 16.34 14.10
N ASP A 236 -13.42 16.10 13.71
CA ASP A 236 -12.26 16.95 14.02
C ASP A 236 -12.11 18.18 13.13
N ARG A 237 -13.05 18.37 12.20
CA ARG A 237 -13.06 19.57 11.36
C ARG A 237 -13.57 20.74 12.16
N ASP A 238 -12.97 21.90 11.94
CA ASP A 238 -13.50 23.15 12.46
C ASP A 238 -14.75 23.60 11.68
N ARG A 239 -15.25 24.80 12.01
CA ARG A 239 -16.42 25.41 11.36
C ARG A 239 -16.20 25.68 9.86
N ASP A 240 -14.96 25.83 9.44
CA ASP A 240 -14.55 26.15 8.07
C ASP A 240 -14.24 24.85 7.28
N GLY A 241 -14.46 23.68 7.91
CA GLY A 241 -14.28 22.36 7.32
C GLY A 241 -12.83 21.86 7.30
N VAL A 242 -11.91 22.59 7.94
CA VAL A 242 -10.48 22.24 7.99
C VAL A 242 -10.23 21.26 9.12
N TRP A 243 -9.60 20.13 8.79
CA TRP A 243 -9.27 19.11 9.77
C TRP A 243 -8.11 19.55 10.66
N HIS A 244 -8.25 19.32 11.97
CA HIS A 244 -7.21 19.59 12.95
C HIS A 244 -6.91 18.33 13.79
N PRO A 245 -5.64 18.04 14.11
CA PRO A 245 -5.35 16.94 15.02
C PRO A 245 -5.92 17.24 16.42
N HIS A 246 -6.37 16.20 17.11
CA HIS A 246 -6.79 16.33 18.51
C HIS A 246 -5.64 16.83 19.40
N LYS A 247 -6.01 17.48 20.51
CA LYS A 247 -5.06 17.91 21.55
C LYS A 247 -4.20 16.73 22.04
N GLY A 248 -2.87 16.85 21.89
CA GLY A 248 -1.90 15.83 22.29
C GLY A 248 -1.29 15.00 21.16
N MET A 249 -1.76 15.19 19.92
CA MET A 249 -1.14 14.62 18.72
C MET A 249 -0.05 15.55 18.16
N ASP A 250 0.92 14.98 17.46
CA ASP A 250 2.01 15.73 16.84
C ASP A 250 1.49 16.83 15.90
N VAL A 251 2.18 17.98 15.93
CA VAL A 251 1.84 19.19 15.17
C VAL A 251 1.90 18.98 13.64
N VAL A 252 2.58 17.93 13.18
CA VAL A 252 2.48 17.44 11.79
C VAL A 252 2.51 15.92 11.87
N PRO A 253 1.40 15.21 11.61
CA PRO A 253 1.40 13.75 11.65
C PRO A 253 2.38 13.19 10.61
N ARG A 254 3.48 12.58 11.08
CA ARG A 254 4.44 11.88 10.23
C ARG A 254 4.23 10.38 10.37
N SER A 255 4.30 9.68 9.26
CA SER A 255 4.21 8.21 9.24
C SER A 255 5.60 7.59 9.31
N ALA A 256 5.73 6.55 10.13
CA ALA A 256 6.89 5.64 10.07
C ALA A 256 6.69 4.56 8.98
N SER A 257 5.45 4.35 8.53
CA SER A 257 5.15 3.41 7.45
C SER A 257 5.75 3.86 6.12
N PRO A 258 6.52 3.00 5.44
CA PRO A 258 7.09 3.31 4.14
C PRO A 258 6.02 3.49 3.05
N HIS A 259 4.82 2.96 3.28
CA HIS A 259 3.74 3.00 2.31
C HIS A 259 3.04 4.36 2.24
N ALA A 260 3.06 5.14 3.32
CA ALA A 260 2.43 6.46 3.38
C ALA A 260 3.33 7.58 2.83
N TRP A 261 4.65 7.37 2.77
CA TRP A 261 5.60 8.39 2.29
C TRP A 261 5.27 8.99 0.91
N PRO A 262 4.78 8.23 -0.09
CA PRO A 262 4.38 8.80 -1.37
C PRO A 262 3.20 9.76 -1.29
N ILE A 263 2.43 9.72 -0.20
CA ILE A 263 1.12 10.37 -0.06
C ILE A 263 1.16 11.47 1.00
N TYR A 264 2.07 11.38 1.97
CA TYR A 264 2.16 12.31 3.08
C TYR A 264 3.59 12.61 3.52
N PRO A 265 3.85 13.87 3.95
CA PRO A 265 3.17 15.08 3.46
C PRO A 265 3.53 15.29 1.98
N LEU A 266 2.65 15.86 1.18
CA LEU A 266 2.91 16.29 -0.21
C LEU A 266 3.49 17.69 -0.23
N GLU A 267 2.87 18.60 0.52
CA GLU A 267 3.33 19.97 0.64
C GLU A 267 4.52 20.08 1.62
N PRO A 268 5.56 20.89 1.31
CA PRO A 268 6.61 21.19 2.26
C PRO A 268 6.03 21.99 3.43
N VAL A 269 6.53 21.76 4.66
CA VAL A 269 6.02 22.32 5.93
C VAL A 269 5.43 23.73 5.77
N LEU A 270 4.10 23.78 5.72
CA LEU A 270 3.32 25.01 5.62
C LEU A 270 3.06 25.57 7.02
N GLU A 271 2.96 26.89 7.14
CA GLU A 271 2.60 27.57 8.39
C GLU A 271 1.07 27.76 8.49
N GLY A 272 0.57 28.03 9.70
CA GLY A 272 -0.86 28.31 9.91
C GLY A 272 -1.77 27.12 9.60
N GLU A 273 -2.92 27.37 8.99
CA GLU A 273 -3.91 26.33 8.59
C GLU A 273 -3.43 25.50 7.39
N ALA A 274 -2.56 26.07 6.55
CA ALA A 274 -2.09 25.42 5.34
C ALA A 274 -1.34 24.11 5.63
N ARG A 275 -0.83 23.91 6.85
CA ARG A 275 -0.22 22.65 7.30
C ARG A 275 -1.18 21.45 7.32
N TRP A 276 -2.49 21.70 7.33
CA TRP A 276 -3.53 20.66 7.37
C TRP A 276 -4.14 20.34 6.01
N THR A 277 -3.69 21.01 4.95
CA THR A 277 -4.21 20.89 3.59
C THR A 277 -4.25 19.43 3.13
N ASP A 278 -3.13 18.72 3.19
CA ASP A 278 -3.03 17.32 2.73
C ASP A 278 -4.03 16.40 3.44
N PHE A 279 -4.19 16.56 4.75
CA PHE A 279 -5.10 15.75 5.57
C PHE A 279 -6.56 16.08 5.27
N THR A 280 -6.89 17.37 5.18
CA THR A 280 -8.24 17.87 4.89
C THR A 280 -8.72 17.42 3.51
N PHE A 281 -7.91 17.63 2.47
CA PHE A 281 -8.24 17.21 1.11
C PHE A 281 -8.38 15.69 1.00
N ARG A 282 -7.52 14.93 1.69
CA ARG A 282 -7.62 13.47 1.66
C ARG A 282 -8.88 12.98 2.37
N LEU A 283 -9.25 13.58 3.50
CA LEU A 283 -10.51 13.25 4.18
C LEU A 283 -11.72 13.51 3.28
N GLY A 284 -11.73 14.62 2.54
CA GLY A 284 -12.74 14.90 1.53
C GLY A 284 -12.79 13.83 0.43
N LEU A 285 -11.62 13.39 -0.07
CA LEU A 285 -11.53 12.29 -1.04
C LEU A 285 -12.10 10.98 -0.47
N ILE A 286 -11.70 10.60 0.74
CA ILE A 286 -12.17 9.38 1.39
C ILE A 286 -13.68 9.43 1.61
N ALA A 287 -14.21 10.56 2.08
CA ALA A 287 -15.65 10.76 2.26
C ALA A 287 -16.42 10.62 0.94
N ARG A 288 -15.89 11.21 -0.16
CA ARG A 288 -16.46 11.05 -1.50
C ARG A 288 -16.43 9.59 -1.97
N LEU A 289 -15.32 8.87 -1.75
CA LEU A 289 -15.21 7.44 -2.07
C LEU A 289 -16.18 6.59 -1.23
N ALA A 290 -16.46 7.00 0.00
CA ALA A 290 -17.49 6.43 0.86
C ALA A 290 -18.91 6.83 0.44
N GLY A 291 -19.09 7.55 -0.66
CA GLY A 291 -20.40 7.96 -1.17
C GLY A 291 -21.08 9.07 -0.36
N ARG A 292 -20.35 9.77 0.52
CA ARG A 292 -20.88 10.96 1.20
C ARG A 292 -20.87 12.16 0.25
N PRO A 293 -21.89 13.03 0.31
CA PRO A 293 -21.85 14.31 -0.39
C PRO A 293 -20.72 15.17 0.18
N ILE A 294 -20.08 15.97 -0.69
CA ILE A 294 -19.16 17.02 -0.24
C ILE A 294 -20.01 18.26 0.02
N GLU A 295 -20.05 18.70 1.26
CA GLU A 295 -20.67 19.96 1.66
C GLU A 295 -19.67 21.08 1.39
N ILE A 296 -20.06 22.05 0.55
CA ILE A 296 -19.28 23.26 0.33
C ILE A 296 -19.69 24.23 1.42
N VAL A 297 -18.75 24.57 2.30
CA VAL A 297 -18.90 25.59 3.35
C VAL A 297 -18.63 26.98 2.76
#